data_AF-Q1B030-F1
#
_entry.id   AF-Q1B030-F1
#
_cell.length_a   1.000
_cell.length_b   1.000
_cell.length_c   1.000
_cell.angle_alpha   90.00
_cell.angle_beta   90.00
_cell.angle_gamma   90.00
#
_symmetry.space_group_name_H-M   'P 1'
#
loop_
_entity.id
_entity.type
_entity.pdbx_description
1 polymer ?
#
loop_
_entity_poly.entity_id
_entity_poly.type
_entity_poly.pdbx_seq_one_letter_code
_entity_poly.pdbx_strand_id
1 'polypeptide(L)'
;MGFEEAALTRLRRYREEADRSLGLISEAEERARAFSERLFSGLERVSGLARRAGFEVSAERSEDLLSLRVREVEEAAAAFAVLRGAAAETDEDLMHEELSHYSLDPAGYSGRILGWSPAAGEEPCQIFAVYRDGTWKTKGLFVARSRGRVDDPEEAVHGFCLRIVGGLIDLAALTGGVGRRWDEGPYSLQDRLRGRPYPVRLRIPR
;
A
#
# COMPACT_ATOMS: atom_id res chain seq x y z
N MET A 1 32.00 24.02 -34.63
CA MET A 1 31.86 23.12 -33.47
C MET A 1 32.03 21.70 -33.96
N GLY A 2 33.03 20.98 -33.46
CA GLY A 2 33.29 19.59 -33.88
C GLY A 2 32.32 18.60 -33.23
N PHE A 3 32.24 17.38 -33.76
CA PHE A 3 31.40 16.31 -33.18
C PHE A 3 31.71 16.07 -31.70
N GLU A 4 33.00 16.01 -31.32
CA GLU A 4 33.43 15.76 -29.94
C GLU A 4 32.97 16.86 -28.98
N GLU A 5 33.01 18.12 -29.41
CA GLU A 5 32.59 19.29 -28.62
C GLU A 5 31.06 19.31 -28.43
N ALA A 6 30.30 18.95 -29.47
CA ALA A 6 28.85 18.79 -29.39
C ALA A 6 28.44 17.58 -28.52
N ALA A 7 29.15 16.45 -28.65
CA ALA A 7 28.94 15.26 -27.84
C ALA A 7 29.22 15.52 -26.36
N LEU A 8 30.33 16.21 -26.05
CA LEU A 8 30.70 16.55 -24.68
C LEU A 8 29.67 17.48 -24.02
N THR A 9 29.19 18.48 -24.76
CA THR A 9 28.10 19.38 -24.29
C THR A 9 26.84 18.59 -23.94
N ARG A 10 26.45 17.64 -24.82
CA ARG A 10 25.27 16.80 -24.58
C ARG A 10 25.44 15.86 -23.39
N LEU A 11 26.60 15.24 -23.23
CA LEU A 11 26.91 14.36 -22.10
C LEU A 11 26.93 15.13 -20.77
N ARG A 12 27.45 16.37 -20.74
CA ARG A 12 27.39 17.24 -19.56
C ARG A 12 25.95 17.54 -19.16
N ARG A 13 25.10 17.89 -20.12
CA ARG A 13 23.67 18.10 -19.86
C ARG A 13 23.00 16.84 -19.30
N TYR A 14 23.33 15.66 -19.82
CA TYR A 14 22.79 14.40 -19.27
C TYR A 14 23.28 14.12 -17.85
N ARG A 15 24.54 14.44 -17.54
CA ARG A 15 25.06 14.34 -16.16
C ARG A 15 24.32 15.29 -15.22
N GLU A 16 24.15 16.54 -15.60
CA GLU A 16 23.41 17.53 -14.80
C GLU A 16 21.96 17.09 -14.55
N GLU A 17 21.29 16.53 -15.56
CA GLU A 17 19.93 16.00 -15.41
C GLU A 17 19.88 14.76 -14.52
N ALA A 18 20.87 13.87 -14.63
CA ALA A 18 20.97 12.70 -13.77
C ALA A 18 21.19 13.10 -12.30
N ASP A 19 22.06 14.07 -12.04
CA ASP A 19 22.33 14.56 -10.68
C ASP A 19 21.09 15.25 -10.08
N ARG A 20 20.34 16.02 -10.88
CA ARG A 20 19.04 16.58 -10.48
C ARG A 20 18.03 15.47 -10.15
N SER A 21 17.90 14.48 -11.03
CA SER A 21 16.96 13.37 -10.86
C SER A 21 17.26 12.55 -9.60
N LEU A 22 18.55 12.33 -9.29
CA LEU A 22 18.97 11.67 -8.07
C LEU A 22 18.54 12.43 -6.82
N GLY A 23 18.67 13.77 -6.82
CA GLY A 23 18.16 14.60 -5.72
C GLY A 23 16.66 14.45 -5.52
N LEU A 24 15.89 14.47 -6.61
CA LEU A 24 14.43 14.28 -6.57
C LEU A 24 14.03 12.89 -6.06
N ILE A 25 14.76 11.84 -6.47
CA ILE A 25 14.57 10.48 -5.99
C ILE A 25 14.80 10.40 -4.48
N SER A 26 15.92 10.93 -4.00
CA SER A 26 16.24 10.93 -2.57
C SER A 26 15.20 11.67 -1.74
N GLU A 27 14.73 12.84 -2.19
CA GLU A 27 13.66 13.56 -1.49
C GLU A 27 12.36 12.74 -1.41
N ALA A 28 11.97 12.06 -2.51
CA ALA A 28 10.77 11.22 -2.53
C ALA A 28 10.91 9.98 -1.62
N GLU A 29 12.08 9.35 -1.56
CA GLU A 29 12.38 8.25 -0.64
C GLU A 29 12.30 8.69 0.83
N GLU A 30 12.87 9.85 1.16
CA GLU A 30 12.79 10.42 2.51
C GLU A 30 11.35 10.67 2.94
N ARG A 31 10.52 11.20 2.04
CA ARG A 31 9.08 11.37 2.29
C ARG A 31 8.36 10.05 2.48
N ALA A 32 8.65 9.04 1.66
CA ALA A 32 8.06 7.72 1.79
C ALA A 32 8.44 7.06 3.12
N ARG A 33 9.71 7.15 3.54
CA ARG A 33 10.18 6.66 4.84
C ARG A 33 9.52 7.40 6.01
N ALA A 34 9.45 8.73 5.95
CA ALA A 34 8.77 9.50 6.99
C ALA A 34 7.29 9.13 7.10
N PHE A 35 6.61 8.90 5.97
CA PHE A 35 5.23 8.45 5.95
C PHE A 35 5.07 7.01 6.46
N SER A 36 5.97 6.09 6.12
CA SER A 36 5.90 4.69 6.57
C SER A 36 5.99 4.60 8.09
N GLU A 37 6.83 5.41 8.73
CA GLU A 37 6.89 5.50 10.20
C GLU A 37 5.51 5.82 10.82
N ARG A 38 4.83 6.82 10.27
CA ARG A 38 3.50 7.24 10.75
C ARG A 38 2.44 6.19 10.46
N LEU A 39 2.45 5.63 9.25
CA LEU A 39 1.52 4.57 8.84
C LEU A 39 1.67 3.34 9.71
N PHE A 40 2.91 2.88 9.95
CA PHE A 40 3.18 1.67 10.71
C PHE A 40 2.81 1.85 12.18
N SER A 41 3.20 2.98 12.78
CA SER A 41 2.81 3.31 14.16
C SER A 41 1.28 3.38 14.30
N GLY A 42 0.58 3.93 13.30
CA GLY A 42 -0.87 3.96 13.27
C GLY A 42 -1.51 2.57 13.18
N LEU A 43 -0.96 1.68 12.36
CA LEU A 43 -1.42 0.29 12.23
C LEU A 43 -1.18 -0.52 13.51
N GLU A 44 -0.04 -0.33 14.18
CA GLU A 44 0.24 -0.94 15.50
C GLU A 44 -0.76 -0.45 16.56
N ARG A 45 -1.02 0.85 16.60
CA ARG A 45 -1.98 1.45 17.54
C ARG A 45 -3.38 0.89 17.33
N VAL A 46 -3.85 0.83 16.08
CA VAL A 46 -5.17 0.29 15.73
C VAL A 46 -5.24 -1.21 16.04
N SER A 47 -4.18 -1.96 15.77
CA SER A 47 -4.10 -3.38 16.17
C SER A 47 -4.21 -3.56 17.69
N GLY A 48 -3.58 -2.66 18.47
CA GLY A 48 -3.75 -2.62 19.93
C GLY A 48 -5.18 -2.27 20.38
N LEU A 49 -5.89 -1.42 19.65
CA LEU A 49 -7.31 -1.15 19.88
C LEU A 49 -8.18 -2.36 19.54
N ALA A 50 -7.94 -3.03 18.42
CA ALA A 50 -8.64 -4.23 18.01
C ALA A 50 -8.50 -5.35 19.06
N ARG A 51 -7.28 -5.54 19.61
CA ARG A 51 -7.05 -6.45 20.74
C ARG A 51 -7.88 -6.11 21.97
N ARG A 52 -7.94 -4.83 22.34
CA ARG A 52 -8.78 -4.38 23.46
C ARG A 52 -10.28 -4.57 23.21
N ALA A 53 -10.69 -4.57 21.95
CA ALA A 53 -12.07 -4.89 21.55
C ALA A 53 -12.34 -6.41 21.46
N GLY A 54 -11.37 -7.28 21.75
CA GLY A 54 -11.53 -8.74 21.78
C GLY A 54 -11.10 -9.46 20.50
N PHE A 55 -10.50 -8.77 19.52
CA PHE A 55 -9.97 -9.42 18.33
C PHE A 55 -8.54 -9.93 18.56
N GLU A 56 -8.23 -11.12 18.09
CA GLU A 56 -6.87 -11.68 18.12
C GLU A 56 -6.02 -11.11 16.98
N VAL A 57 -5.60 -9.84 17.11
CA VAL A 57 -4.75 -9.15 16.13
C VAL A 57 -3.32 -9.03 16.63
N SER A 58 -2.34 -9.45 15.83
CA SER A 58 -0.92 -9.18 16.07
C SER A 58 -0.36 -8.18 15.07
N ALA A 59 0.61 -7.39 15.52
CA ALA A 59 1.40 -6.48 14.71
C ALA A 59 2.87 -6.65 15.10
N GLU A 60 3.71 -6.93 14.12
CA GLU A 60 5.15 -7.14 14.30
C GLU A 60 5.91 -6.27 13.33
N ARG A 61 6.84 -5.47 13.86
CA ARG A 61 7.57 -4.47 13.10
C ARG A 61 9.07 -4.78 13.09
N SER A 62 9.68 -4.65 11.91
CA SER A 62 11.13 -4.76 11.71
C SER A 62 11.57 -3.73 10.68
N GLU A 63 12.32 -2.72 11.10
CA GLU A 63 12.83 -1.61 10.27
C GLU A 63 11.78 -1.11 9.26
N ASP A 64 11.94 -1.54 8.00
CA ASP A 64 11.19 -1.15 6.82
C ASP A 64 9.92 -2.00 6.55
N LEU A 65 9.61 -2.97 7.42
CA LEU A 65 8.50 -3.93 7.28
C LEU A 65 7.59 -3.93 8.52
N LEU A 66 6.28 -3.96 8.29
CA LEU A 66 5.26 -4.23 9.30
C LEU A 66 4.39 -5.41 8.86
N SER A 67 4.29 -6.44 9.69
CA SER A 67 3.39 -7.57 9.50
C SER A 67 2.19 -7.47 10.44
N LEU A 68 0.99 -7.69 9.90
CA LEU A 68 -0.28 -7.74 10.60
C LEU A 68 -0.94 -9.10 10.38
N ARG A 69 -1.57 -9.65 11.43
CA ARG A 69 -2.32 -10.90 11.33
C ARG A 69 -3.53 -10.88 12.25
N VAL A 70 -4.66 -11.40 11.79
CA VAL A 70 -5.87 -11.63 12.58
C VAL A 70 -6.13 -13.12 12.68
N ARG A 71 -5.99 -13.70 13.89
CA ARG A 71 -6.17 -15.13 14.18
C ARG A 71 -5.26 -16.04 13.32
N GLU A 72 -5.33 -17.35 13.47
CA GLU A 72 -4.68 -18.32 12.57
C GLU A 72 -5.44 -18.49 11.23
N VAL A 73 -5.99 -17.40 10.68
CA VAL A 73 -6.57 -17.38 9.34
C VAL A 73 -5.51 -16.81 8.41
N GLU A 74 -4.92 -17.67 7.58
CA GLU A 74 -3.79 -17.30 6.71
C GLU A 74 -4.14 -16.12 5.80
N GLU A 75 -5.35 -16.08 5.25
CA GLU A 75 -5.81 -15.01 4.35
C GLU A 75 -6.07 -13.68 5.07
N ALA A 76 -6.17 -13.68 6.40
CA ALA A 76 -6.35 -12.47 7.21
C ALA A 76 -5.01 -11.95 7.76
N ALA A 77 -4.01 -11.94 6.88
CA ALA A 77 -2.69 -11.38 7.14
C ALA A 77 -2.33 -10.37 6.06
N ALA A 78 -1.56 -9.36 6.43
CA ALA A 78 -0.92 -8.45 5.48
C ALA A 78 0.45 -8.02 5.98
N ALA A 79 1.39 -7.84 5.07
CA ALA A 79 2.69 -7.26 5.34
C ALA A 79 2.85 -5.99 4.52
N PHE A 80 3.36 -4.91 5.10
CA PHE A 80 3.61 -3.65 4.45
C PHE A 80 5.10 -3.32 4.53
N ALA A 81 5.73 -3.01 3.38
CA ALA A 81 7.13 -2.61 3.34
C ALA A 81 7.33 -1.31 2.60
N VAL A 82 8.24 -0.46 3.12
CA VAL A 82 8.77 0.67 2.35
C VAL A 82 9.84 0.16 1.38
N LEU A 83 9.74 0.55 0.12
CA LEU A 83 10.72 0.18 -0.89
C LEU A 83 11.82 1.22 -0.99
N ARG A 84 13.02 0.75 -1.33
CA ARG A 84 14.11 1.61 -1.79
C ARG A 84 13.93 1.89 -3.28
N GLY A 85 14.35 3.07 -3.72
CA GLY A 85 14.06 3.60 -5.03
C GLY A 85 12.81 4.47 -5.03
N ALA A 86 12.89 5.57 -5.76
CA ALA A 86 11.73 6.31 -6.26
C ALA A 86 11.76 6.31 -7.78
N ALA A 87 10.58 6.33 -8.39
CA ALA A 87 10.45 6.31 -9.84
C ALA A 87 9.49 7.39 -10.30
N ALA A 88 9.73 7.89 -11.51
CA ALA A 88 8.78 8.72 -12.21
C ALA A 88 7.48 7.91 -12.39
N GLU A 89 6.37 8.42 -11.86
CA GLU A 89 5.07 7.77 -11.92
C GLU A 89 4.51 7.90 -13.35
N THR A 90 4.03 6.78 -13.89
CA THR A 90 3.45 6.70 -15.24
C THR A 90 1.99 6.24 -15.22
N ASP A 91 1.48 5.88 -14.05
CA ASP A 91 0.10 5.46 -13.87
C ASP A 91 -0.81 6.68 -13.75
N GLU A 92 -1.65 6.96 -14.76
CA GLU A 92 -2.60 8.09 -14.83
C GLU A 92 -3.59 8.13 -13.65
N ASP A 93 -3.93 7.00 -13.03
CA ASP A 93 -4.78 7.02 -11.83
C ASP A 93 -4.03 7.58 -10.61
N LEU A 94 -2.69 7.53 -10.64
CA LEU A 94 -1.79 8.06 -9.62
C LEU A 94 -1.20 9.42 -10.04
N MET A 95 -1.04 9.69 -11.33
CA MET A 95 -0.64 10.96 -11.94
C MET A 95 -1.86 11.85 -12.16
N HIS A 96 -1.99 12.97 -11.45
CA HIS A 96 -3.11 13.86 -11.74
C HIS A 96 -2.90 14.61 -13.05
N GLU A 97 -3.79 14.38 -14.03
CA GLU A 97 -4.12 15.40 -15.04
C GLU A 97 -5.58 15.91 -14.92
N GLU A 98 -6.56 15.13 -14.43
CA GLU A 98 -7.97 15.52 -14.63
C GLU A 98 -8.70 16.23 -13.46
N LEU A 99 -8.11 16.46 -12.27
CA LEU A 99 -8.90 16.94 -11.11
C LEU A 99 -8.26 18.02 -10.23
N SER A 100 -7.31 18.80 -10.73
CA SER A 100 -6.86 20.00 -10.01
C SER A 100 -6.35 21.09 -10.94
N HIS A 101 -6.84 22.31 -10.76
CA HIS A 101 -6.25 23.56 -11.27
C HIS A 101 -4.84 23.85 -10.70
N TYR A 102 -4.11 22.82 -10.28
CA TYR A 102 -2.72 22.89 -9.88
C TYR A 102 -1.88 22.37 -11.03
N SER A 103 -1.13 23.28 -11.64
CA SER A 103 0.03 22.94 -12.47
C SER A 103 1.04 22.26 -11.56
N LEU A 104 0.94 20.94 -11.39
CA LEU A 104 2.04 20.16 -10.84
C LEU A 104 3.16 20.24 -11.87
N ASP A 105 4.23 20.93 -11.49
CA ASP A 105 5.53 20.76 -12.11
C ASP A 105 5.79 19.25 -12.20
N PRO A 106 6.08 18.67 -13.38
CA PRO A 106 6.19 17.22 -13.63
C PRO A 106 7.36 16.54 -12.91
N ALA A 107 7.71 16.99 -11.70
CA ALA A 107 8.72 16.41 -10.83
C ALA A 107 8.34 15.05 -10.22
N GLY A 108 7.26 14.41 -10.73
CA GLY A 108 7.23 13.05 -11.26
C GLY A 108 7.54 11.86 -10.36
N TYR A 109 8.38 11.98 -9.34
CA TYR A 109 8.89 10.86 -8.58
C TYR A 109 8.05 10.57 -7.34
N SER A 110 7.76 9.29 -7.13
CA SER A 110 7.18 8.81 -5.88
C SER A 110 7.99 7.67 -5.29
N GLY A 111 8.16 7.71 -3.98
CA GLY A 111 8.56 6.54 -3.20
C GLY A 111 7.35 5.62 -2.98
N ARG A 112 7.62 4.34 -2.69
CA ARG A 112 6.57 3.32 -2.57
C ARG A 112 6.53 2.68 -1.18
N ILE A 113 5.31 2.47 -0.71
CA ILE A 113 5.02 1.48 0.32
C ILE A 113 4.08 0.46 -0.33
N LEU A 114 4.44 -0.82 -0.26
CA LEU A 114 3.62 -1.90 -0.81
C LEU A 114 3.11 -2.77 0.32
N GLY A 115 1.88 -3.23 0.19
CA GLY A 115 1.25 -4.22 1.03
C GLY A 115 1.08 -5.53 0.27
N TRP A 116 1.33 -6.66 0.91
CA TRP A 116 1.05 -8.00 0.39
C TRP A 116 0.12 -8.73 1.35
N SER A 117 -0.78 -9.53 0.80
CA SER A 117 -1.71 -10.36 1.58
C SER A 117 -1.98 -11.64 0.80
N PRO A 118 -2.06 -12.81 1.47
CA PRO A 118 -2.46 -14.04 0.78
C PRO A 118 -3.81 -13.93 0.08
N ALA A 119 -4.69 -13.02 0.55
CA ALA A 119 -5.97 -12.71 -0.09
C ALA A 119 -5.84 -12.12 -1.51
N ALA A 120 -4.69 -11.54 -1.87
CA ALA A 120 -4.41 -10.96 -3.19
C ALA A 120 -3.50 -11.83 -4.06
N GLY A 121 -3.03 -12.98 -3.56
CA GLY A 121 -2.04 -13.81 -4.26
C GLY A 121 -0.64 -13.21 -4.22
N GLU A 122 0.05 -13.21 -5.37
CA GLU A 122 1.45 -12.76 -5.49
C GLU A 122 1.59 -11.25 -5.70
N GLU A 123 0.53 -10.57 -6.17
CA GLU A 123 0.54 -9.15 -6.47
C GLU A 123 0.41 -8.28 -5.19
N PRO A 124 0.93 -7.04 -5.19
CA PRO A 124 0.69 -6.10 -4.11
C PRO A 124 -0.81 -5.86 -3.88
N CYS A 125 -1.28 -6.15 -2.66
CA CYS A 125 -2.66 -5.93 -2.26
C CYS A 125 -2.97 -4.46 -1.95
N GLN A 126 -1.97 -3.63 -1.62
CA GLN A 126 -2.15 -2.21 -1.36
C GLN A 126 -0.91 -1.46 -1.80
N ILE A 127 -1.05 -0.40 -2.57
CA ILE A 127 0.07 0.38 -3.10
C ILE A 127 -0.07 1.80 -2.61
N PHE A 128 1.00 2.37 -2.06
CA PHE A 128 1.10 3.78 -1.72
C PHE A 128 2.12 4.45 -2.62
N ALA A 129 1.72 5.54 -3.27
CA ALA A 129 2.60 6.49 -3.92
C ALA A 129 2.80 7.66 -2.96
N VAL A 130 4.04 7.93 -2.53
CA VAL A 130 4.36 9.08 -1.69
C VAL A 130 5.23 10.04 -2.48
N TYR A 131 4.69 11.22 -2.74
CA TYR A 131 5.32 12.25 -3.53
C TYR A 131 6.17 13.17 -2.66
N ARG A 132 7.11 13.83 -3.32
CA ARG A 132 8.07 14.78 -2.74
C ARG A 132 7.42 15.92 -1.97
N ASP A 133 6.28 16.41 -2.46
CA ASP A 133 5.48 17.47 -1.84
C ASP A 133 4.74 17.02 -0.57
N GLY A 134 4.91 15.74 -0.20
CA GLY A 134 4.25 15.13 0.94
C GLY A 134 2.84 14.66 0.65
N THR A 135 2.34 14.77 -0.59
CA THR A 135 1.09 14.12 -0.97
C THR A 135 1.32 12.61 -1.01
N TRP A 136 0.36 11.84 -0.54
CA TRP A 136 0.34 10.40 -0.79
C TRP A 136 -1.00 9.96 -1.36
N LYS A 137 -0.96 8.94 -2.21
CA LYS A 137 -2.11 8.29 -2.81
C LYS A 137 -2.01 6.80 -2.58
N THR A 138 -3.15 6.14 -2.45
CA THR A 138 -3.18 4.69 -2.32
C THR A 138 -4.34 4.06 -3.06
N LYS A 139 -4.11 2.84 -3.55
CA LYS A 139 -5.11 1.96 -4.14
C LYS A 139 -4.83 0.52 -3.73
N GLY A 140 -5.89 -0.27 -3.54
CA GLY A 140 -5.72 -1.66 -3.13
C GLY A 140 -6.97 -2.34 -2.61
N LEU A 141 -6.76 -3.54 -2.09
CA LEU A 141 -7.75 -4.49 -1.58
C LEU A 141 -8.44 -3.98 -0.31
N PHE A 142 -7.67 -3.47 0.65
CA PHE A 142 -8.20 -3.04 1.95
C PHE A 142 -8.79 -1.63 1.87
N VAL A 143 -8.18 -0.76 1.06
CA VAL A 143 -8.70 0.57 0.76
C VAL A 143 -8.64 0.80 -0.74
N ALA A 144 -9.81 0.76 -1.39
CA ALA A 144 -9.95 0.86 -2.84
C ALA A 144 -9.20 2.06 -3.43
N ARG A 145 -9.47 3.26 -2.92
CA ARG A 145 -8.73 4.50 -3.21
C ARG A 145 -8.74 5.44 -2.00
N SER A 146 -7.62 6.09 -1.73
CA SER A 146 -7.54 7.20 -0.76
C SER A 146 -6.36 8.10 -1.08
N ARG A 147 -6.39 9.32 -0.56
CA ARG A 147 -5.26 10.24 -0.59
C ARG A 147 -5.16 11.01 0.72
N GLY A 148 -4.00 11.58 0.97
CA GLY A 148 -3.77 12.47 2.10
C GLY A 148 -2.41 13.13 1.99
N ARG A 149 -1.95 13.68 3.11
CA ARG A 149 -0.61 14.24 3.25
C ARG A 149 0.19 13.57 4.35
N VAL A 150 1.50 13.57 4.20
CA VAL A 150 2.43 13.01 5.20
C VAL A 150 2.43 13.79 6.51
N ASP A 151 1.88 15.00 6.52
CA ASP A 151 1.74 15.89 7.67
C ASP A 151 0.28 16.01 8.18
N ASP A 152 -0.64 15.19 7.67
CA ASP A 152 -2.02 15.15 8.16
C ASP A 152 -2.08 14.87 9.67
N PRO A 153 -3.11 15.35 10.40
CA PRO A 153 -3.28 15.05 11.81
C PRO A 153 -3.28 13.54 12.10
N GLU A 154 -2.77 13.13 13.26
CA GLU A 154 -2.71 11.72 13.63
C GLU A 154 -4.07 11.01 13.55
N GLU A 155 -5.16 11.69 13.89
CA GLU A 155 -6.52 11.15 13.82
C GLU A 155 -6.90 10.73 12.39
N ALA A 156 -6.48 11.48 11.38
CA ALA A 156 -6.72 11.14 9.98
C ALA A 156 -5.94 9.87 9.58
N VAL A 157 -4.68 9.77 10.00
CA VAL A 157 -3.84 8.57 9.79
C VAL A 157 -4.44 7.37 10.52
N HIS A 158 -4.84 7.52 11.79
CA HIS A 158 -5.48 6.46 12.56
C HIS A 158 -6.80 5.99 11.95
N GLY A 159 -7.64 6.91 11.47
CA GLY A 159 -8.87 6.58 10.77
C GLY A 159 -8.63 5.85 9.44
N PHE A 160 -7.51 6.13 8.77
CA PHE A 160 -7.06 5.34 7.62
C PHE A 160 -6.58 3.94 8.04
N CYS A 161 -5.70 3.83 9.05
CA CYS A 161 -5.22 2.56 9.58
C CYS A 161 -6.37 1.66 10.08
N LEU A 162 -7.43 2.25 10.64
CA LEU A 162 -8.65 1.55 11.05
C LEU A 162 -9.33 0.84 9.88
N ARG A 163 -9.35 1.45 8.69
CA ARG A 163 -9.92 0.82 7.48
C ARG A 163 -9.12 -0.41 7.05
N ILE A 164 -7.79 -0.35 7.12
CA ILE A 164 -6.93 -1.49 6.78
C ILE A 164 -7.12 -2.64 7.77
N VAL A 165 -7.03 -2.38 9.08
CA VAL A 165 -7.20 -3.41 10.11
C VAL A 165 -8.63 -3.95 10.11
N GLY A 166 -9.63 -3.10 9.88
CA GLY A 166 -11.02 -3.50 9.70
C GLY A 166 -11.18 -4.48 8.54
N GLY A 167 -10.57 -4.18 7.38
CA GLY A 167 -10.56 -5.10 6.23
C GLY A 167 -9.94 -6.47 6.55
N LEU A 168 -8.84 -6.51 7.32
CA LEU A 168 -8.26 -7.78 7.79
C LEU A 168 -9.19 -8.54 8.74
N ILE A 169 -9.86 -7.84 9.66
CA ILE A 169 -10.84 -8.45 10.56
C ILE A 169 -12.02 -9.01 9.78
N ASP A 170 -12.51 -8.30 8.77
CA ASP A 170 -13.62 -8.74 7.93
C ASP A 170 -13.27 -10.05 7.18
N LEU A 171 -12.00 -10.22 6.76
CA LEU A 171 -11.51 -11.48 6.18
C LEU A 171 -11.51 -12.65 7.18
N ALA A 172 -11.28 -12.39 8.46
CA ALA A 172 -11.16 -13.41 9.52
C ALA A 172 -12.49 -13.79 10.20
N ALA A 173 -13.34 -12.80 10.50
CA ALA A 173 -14.44 -12.94 11.46
C ALA A 173 -15.84 -12.83 10.84
N LEU A 174 -15.95 -12.65 9.51
CA LEU A 174 -17.21 -12.45 8.78
C LEU A 174 -18.18 -11.49 9.51
N THR A 175 -17.66 -10.33 9.90
CA THR A 175 -18.44 -9.22 10.45
C THR A 175 -19.54 -8.84 9.46
N GLY A 176 -20.81 -8.89 9.89
CA GLY A 176 -21.95 -8.45 9.07
C GLY A 176 -22.12 -9.15 7.71
N GLY A 177 -21.55 -10.35 7.49
CA GLY A 177 -21.58 -11.05 6.20
C GLY A 177 -20.60 -10.50 5.14
N VAL A 178 -19.62 -9.70 5.57
CA VAL A 178 -18.45 -9.27 4.78
C VAL A 178 -17.37 -10.37 4.87
N GLY A 179 -16.45 -10.45 3.90
CA GLY A 179 -15.30 -11.35 3.97
C GLY A 179 -15.40 -12.59 3.08
N ARG A 180 -16.40 -13.47 3.25
CA ARG A 180 -16.56 -14.69 2.45
C ARG A 180 -18.00 -14.91 1.99
N ARG A 181 -18.18 -15.34 0.75
CA ARG A 181 -19.44 -15.85 0.18
C ARG A 181 -19.28 -17.31 -0.20
N TRP A 182 -20.37 -18.07 -0.14
CA TRP A 182 -20.40 -19.42 -0.71
C TRP A 182 -19.98 -19.36 -2.18
N ASP A 183 -19.08 -20.26 -2.57
CA ASP A 183 -18.77 -20.46 -3.97
C ASP A 183 -19.86 -21.34 -4.61
N GLU A 184 -20.20 -21.08 -5.86
CA GLU A 184 -21.18 -21.87 -6.62
C GLU A 184 -20.52 -23.10 -7.30
N GLY A 185 -19.25 -23.38 -6.97
CA GLY A 185 -18.51 -24.53 -7.47
C GLY A 185 -19.02 -25.87 -6.95
N PRO A 186 -18.70 -26.99 -7.63
CA PRO A 186 -19.11 -28.32 -7.20
C PRO A 186 -18.48 -28.69 -5.84
N TYR A 187 -19.31 -29.15 -4.90
CA TYR A 187 -18.88 -29.73 -3.62
C TYR A 187 -19.56 -31.08 -3.46
N SER A 188 -18.77 -32.16 -3.55
CA SER A 188 -19.31 -33.52 -3.54
C SER A 188 -19.50 -34.07 -2.12
N LEU A 189 -20.32 -35.11 -1.99
CA LEU A 189 -20.41 -35.88 -0.74
C LEU A 189 -19.04 -36.46 -0.34
N GLN A 190 -18.19 -36.85 -1.30
CA GLN A 190 -16.84 -37.32 -1.00
C GLN A 190 -15.97 -36.22 -0.37
N ASP A 191 -16.10 -34.96 -0.81
CA ASP A 191 -15.36 -33.84 -0.22
C ASP A 191 -15.79 -33.62 1.23
N ARG A 192 -17.09 -33.70 1.53
CA ARG A 192 -17.62 -33.65 2.90
C ARG A 192 -17.11 -34.80 3.76
N LEU A 193 -17.14 -36.03 3.24
CA LEU A 193 -16.66 -37.21 3.96
C LEU A 193 -15.14 -37.18 4.22
N ARG A 194 -14.38 -36.50 3.37
CA ARG A 194 -12.94 -36.23 3.57
C ARG A 194 -12.67 -35.03 4.49
N GLY A 195 -13.71 -34.41 5.06
CA GLY A 195 -13.56 -33.25 5.94
C GLY A 195 -13.14 -31.96 5.24
N ARG A 196 -13.22 -31.89 3.90
CA ARG A 196 -12.90 -30.66 3.17
C ARG A 196 -13.96 -29.59 3.46
N PRO A 197 -13.58 -28.34 3.76
CA PRO A 197 -14.54 -27.26 3.92
C PRO A 197 -15.27 -27.00 2.60
N TYR A 198 -16.53 -26.57 2.67
CA TYR A 198 -17.28 -26.16 1.49
C TYR A 198 -16.60 -24.91 0.88
N PRO A 199 -16.45 -24.84 -0.46
CA PRO A 199 -15.72 -23.75 -1.09
C PRO A 199 -16.41 -22.41 -0.85
N VAL A 200 -15.60 -21.43 -0.43
CA VAL A 200 -16.03 -20.06 -0.18
C VAL A 200 -15.06 -19.13 -0.91
N ARG A 201 -15.56 -18.06 -1.51
CA ARG A 201 -14.72 -17.02 -2.13
C ARG A 201 -14.70 -15.79 -1.25
N LEU A 202 -13.55 -15.09 -1.26
CA LEU A 202 -13.45 -13.79 -0.63
C LEU A 202 -14.43 -12.80 -1.29
N ARG A 203 -15.17 -12.07 -0.46
CA ARG A 203 -15.99 -10.95 -0.88
C ARG A 203 -15.16 -9.69 -0.70
N ILE A 204 -14.52 -9.28 -1.78
CA ILE A 204 -13.76 -8.03 -1.83
C ILE A 204 -14.77 -6.86 -1.75
N PRO A 205 -14.57 -5.87 -0.86
CA PRO A 205 -15.34 -4.63 -0.89
C PRO A 205 -15.19 -3.98 -2.27
N ARG A 206 -16.31 -3.66 -2.93
CA ARG A 206 -16.29 -2.88 -4.18
C ARG A 206 -16.13 -1.40 -3.88
#